data_AF-A0AAD6W314-F1
#
_entry.id   AF-A0AAD6W314-F1
#
_cell.length_a   1.000
_cell.length_b   1.000
_cell.length_c   1.000
_cell.angle_alpha   90.00
_cell.angle_beta   90.00
_cell.angle_gamma   90.00
#
_symmetry.space_group_name_H-M   'P 1'
#
loop_
_entity.id
_entity.type
_entity.pdbx_description
1 polymer ?
#
loop_
_entity_poly.entity_id
_entity_poly.type
_entity_poly.pdbx_seq_one_letter_code
_entity_poly.pdbx_strand_id
1 'polypeptide(L)'
;MVEINNQKKHFVLIHGSVAGAWIWYKVKPRLEEAGHRVTALDMAASGANTQKIEEVRTFDQYNEPLMEFMAKLPENEKVVLVGHSLGGLNLAFAMEKFPEKVSLAVFLTAILPDTVHQPSYMLEKFTDDINSNSIKSDGITTLTLVIEEYEGDRPLFAEIGPRDEEWQDTLFSFHGTPEEPHTCVHMGFEFMKCKPFHLSSAEDLALQMLLNRPGSMFVESLSKAKKFTDERYGSVPRVYIVCTEDLMMPASFQRWMIEQNGVKEAMEIPADHMPVFSTPTELCHSILDIKPQHQKNGRGAWIWYKVKPRLEEAGHRVTALDMAASGVNTQKIEEVRTFDLYNEPLMEFMAKLPENEKVVLVGHSLGGLNLAFAMEKFPEKVSLAVFLTAILPDTVHQPSYMLEKFAEIGPKDEEWQDTLFSFHGTPEEPHTCVHMGFEFMKCKPFHLSSAEDLALQMLLNRPGSLFVESLSKAKKFTDERYGSVPRVYIVCTEDLMMLASFQRWMIEQNGVKEVMEIPADHMPVFSTPAELCHSILELARKHA
;
A
#
# COMPACT_ATOMS: atom_id res chain seq x y z
N MET A 1 12.89 -15.02 19.20
CA MET A 1 12.12 -15.82 18.22
C MET A 1 10.94 -14.97 17.81
N VAL A 2 10.89 -14.56 16.56
CA VAL A 2 9.80 -13.75 16.01
C VAL A 2 8.59 -14.65 15.85
N GLU A 3 7.45 -14.30 16.46
CA GLU A 3 6.19 -15.01 16.25
C GLU A 3 5.73 -14.81 14.79
N ILE A 4 5.81 -15.88 13.99
CA ILE A 4 5.28 -15.95 12.64
C ILE A 4 3.75 -15.98 12.75
N ASN A 5 3.09 -14.99 12.16
CA ASN A 5 1.65 -14.82 12.21
C ASN A 5 0.93 -16.04 11.61
N ASN A 6 0.14 -16.72 12.43
CA ASN A 6 -0.20 -18.13 12.28
C ASN A 6 -1.53 -18.36 11.51
N GLN A 7 -1.65 -17.83 10.28
CA GLN A 7 -2.66 -18.31 9.33
C GLN A 7 -1.99 -18.84 8.06
N LYS A 8 -1.87 -20.17 8.01
CA LYS A 8 -1.42 -20.92 6.83
C LYS A 8 -2.36 -20.66 5.66
N LYS A 9 -1.87 -19.92 4.66
CA LYS A 9 -2.56 -19.66 3.39
C LYS A 9 -2.17 -20.67 2.32
N HIS A 10 -3.00 -20.78 1.28
CA HIS A 10 -2.68 -21.51 0.05
C HIS A 10 -2.48 -20.51 -1.10
N PHE A 11 -1.24 -20.33 -1.53
CA PHE A 11 -0.88 -19.52 -2.70
C PHE A 11 -0.96 -20.34 -3.98
N VAL A 12 -1.57 -19.77 -5.00
CA VAL A 12 -1.65 -20.34 -6.34
C VAL A 12 -0.98 -19.37 -7.30
N LEU A 13 0.14 -19.80 -7.86
CA LEU A 13 1.06 -18.98 -8.65
C LEU A 13 0.85 -19.23 -10.15
N ILE A 14 0.56 -18.17 -10.90
CA ILE A 14 0.21 -18.20 -12.31
C ILE A 14 1.21 -17.37 -13.10
N HIS A 15 1.88 -18.01 -14.05
CA HIS A 15 2.92 -17.41 -14.88
C HIS A 15 2.35 -16.51 -15.99
N GLY A 16 3.21 -15.66 -16.56
CA GLY A 16 2.93 -14.86 -17.75
C GLY A 16 2.97 -15.63 -19.06
N SER A 17 2.89 -14.93 -20.19
CA SER A 17 3.06 -15.54 -21.51
C SER A 17 4.46 -16.16 -21.64
N VAL A 18 4.58 -17.18 -22.50
CA VAL A 18 5.85 -17.87 -22.86
C VAL A 18 6.63 -18.51 -21.69
N ALA A 19 6.04 -18.54 -20.50
CA ALA A 19 6.62 -19.07 -19.27
C ALA A 19 5.93 -20.39 -18.82
N GLY A 20 6.22 -20.84 -17.60
CA GLY A 20 5.60 -22.00 -16.96
C GLY A 20 5.74 -21.91 -15.44
N ALA A 21 5.20 -22.91 -14.72
CA ALA A 21 5.30 -23.04 -13.27
C ALA A 21 6.75 -22.96 -12.75
N TRP A 22 7.71 -23.35 -13.59
CA TRP A 22 9.13 -23.34 -13.30
C TRP A 22 9.70 -21.95 -12.96
N ILE A 23 9.07 -20.83 -13.41
CA ILE A 23 9.56 -19.48 -13.06
C ILE A 23 9.52 -19.21 -11.56
N TRP A 24 8.64 -19.91 -10.84
CA TRP A 24 8.44 -19.72 -9.41
C TRP A 24 9.46 -20.46 -8.55
N TYR A 25 10.50 -21.07 -9.14
CA TYR A 25 11.46 -21.93 -8.41
C TYR A 25 12.21 -21.21 -7.28
N LYS A 26 12.41 -19.89 -7.38
CA LYS A 26 13.00 -19.06 -6.31
C LYS A 26 11.95 -18.61 -5.28
N VAL A 27 10.71 -18.41 -5.67
CA VAL A 27 9.65 -17.87 -4.81
C VAL A 27 8.93 -18.95 -4.01
N LYS A 28 8.59 -20.08 -4.65
CA LYS A 28 7.84 -21.19 -4.05
C LYS A 28 8.50 -21.73 -2.77
N PRO A 29 9.81 -22.04 -2.72
CA PRO A 29 10.44 -22.53 -1.50
C PRO A 29 10.39 -21.51 -0.35
N ARG A 30 10.51 -20.22 -0.64
CA ARG A 30 10.47 -19.15 0.37
C ARG A 30 9.09 -19.01 1.00
N LEU A 31 8.03 -19.07 0.18
CA LEU A 31 6.65 -19.06 0.67
C LEU A 31 6.31 -20.34 1.46
N GLU A 32 6.86 -21.50 1.06
CA GLU A 32 6.72 -22.76 1.81
C GLU A 32 7.47 -22.73 3.14
N GLU A 33 8.68 -22.16 3.17
CA GLU A 33 9.49 -21.96 4.38
C GLU A 33 8.80 -21.01 5.37
N ALA A 34 8.08 -20.01 4.88
CA ALA A 34 7.20 -19.14 5.68
C ALA A 34 5.93 -19.86 6.20
N GLY A 35 5.76 -21.16 5.90
CA GLY A 35 4.70 -22.01 6.45
C GLY A 35 3.45 -22.14 5.58
N HIS A 36 3.45 -21.57 4.37
CA HIS A 36 2.30 -21.58 3.46
C HIS A 36 2.27 -22.81 2.55
N ARG A 37 1.08 -23.15 2.04
CA ARG A 37 0.92 -24.11 0.95
C ARG A 37 1.07 -23.36 -0.37
N VAL A 38 1.81 -23.90 -1.32
CA VAL A 38 2.06 -23.23 -2.60
C VAL A 38 1.84 -24.19 -3.77
N THR A 39 0.98 -23.81 -4.71
CA THR A 39 0.77 -24.51 -5.98
C THR A 39 1.17 -23.59 -7.12
N ALA A 40 2.11 -24.01 -7.96
CA ALA A 40 2.42 -23.33 -9.22
C ALA A 40 1.85 -24.17 -10.36
N LEU A 41 1.11 -23.55 -11.27
CA LEU A 41 0.41 -24.26 -12.35
C LEU A 41 1.02 -23.92 -13.70
N ASP A 42 1.11 -24.91 -14.58
CA ASP A 42 1.32 -24.72 -16.01
C ASP A 42 -0.03 -24.51 -16.69
N MET A 43 -0.18 -23.42 -17.44
CA MET A 43 -1.34 -23.21 -18.32
C MET A 43 -1.26 -24.12 -19.55
N ALA A 44 -2.33 -24.18 -20.35
CA ALA A 44 -2.30 -25.02 -21.56
C ALA A 44 -1.20 -24.55 -22.52
N ALA A 45 -0.49 -25.50 -23.13
CA ALA A 45 0.69 -25.25 -23.97
C ALA A 45 1.87 -24.51 -23.28
N SER A 46 1.89 -24.41 -21.95
CA SER A 46 2.96 -23.79 -21.17
C SER A 46 3.74 -24.81 -20.33
N GLY A 47 4.99 -24.48 -19.96
CA GLY A 47 5.85 -25.35 -19.16
C GLY A 47 5.83 -26.82 -19.59
N ALA A 48 5.46 -27.72 -18.68
CA ALA A 48 5.41 -29.16 -18.92
C ALA A 48 4.10 -29.68 -19.54
N ASN A 49 3.11 -28.81 -19.81
CA ASN A 49 1.86 -29.20 -20.46
C ASN A 49 2.12 -29.73 -21.88
N THR A 50 1.49 -30.84 -22.28
CA THR A 50 1.80 -31.53 -23.54
C THR A 50 1.12 -30.93 -24.78
N GLN A 51 0.13 -30.06 -24.62
CA GLN A 51 -0.55 -29.41 -25.75
C GLN A 51 0.40 -28.44 -26.45
N LYS A 52 0.17 -28.20 -27.74
CA LYS A 52 0.89 -27.17 -28.49
C LYS A 52 0.07 -25.90 -28.61
N ILE A 53 0.71 -24.75 -28.78
CA ILE A 53 0.00 -23.46 -28.81
C ILE A 53 -0.95 -23.37 -30.00
N GLU A 54 -0.68 -24.08 -31.10
CA GLU A 54 -1.52 -24.13 -32.30
C GLU A 54 -2.83 -24.91 -32.08
N GLU A 55 -2.90 -25.69 -30.99
CA GLU A 55 -4.08 -26.46 -30.57
C GLU A 55 -4.95 -25.67 -29.56
N VAL A 56 -4.42 -24.59 -28.98
CA VAL A 56 -5.08 -23.76 -27.98
C VAL A 56 -5.54 -22.47 -28.67
N ARG A 57 -6.84 -22.37 -28.99
CA ARG A 57 -7.41 -21.30 -29.84
C ARG A 57 -8.08 -20.18 -29.07
N THR A 58 -8.48 -20.44 -27.83
CA THR A 58 -9.18 -19.45 -27.00
C THR A 58 -8.48 -19.27 -25.66
N PHE A 59 -8.69 -18.10 -25.05
CA PHE A 59 -8.16 -17.84 -23.72
C PHE A 59 -8.77 -18.79 -22.67
N ASP A 60 -10.02 -19.23 -22.86
CA ASP A 60 -10.67 -20.22 -21.99
C ASP A 60 -9.95 -21.57 -22.03
N GLN A 61 -9.52 -22.04 -23.22
CA GLN A 61 -8.71 -23.25 -23.37
C GLN A 61 -7.32 -23.07 -22.73
N TYR A 62 -6.70 -21.90 -22.92
CA TYR A 62 -5.43 -21.58 -22.28
C TYR A 62 -5.52 -21.66 -20.75
N ASN A 63 -6.61 -21.13 -20.18
CA ASN A 63 -6.84 -21.01 -18.74
C ASN A 63 -7.48 -22.24 -18.09
N GLU A 64 -7.76 -23.30 -18.86
CA GLU A 64 -8.42 -24.52 -18.38
C GLU A 64 -7.73 -25.16 -17.16
N PRO A 65 -6.39 -25.27 -17.08
CA PRO A 65 -5.72 -25.84 -15.90
C PRO A 65 -6.02 -25.10 -14.59
N LEU A 66 -6.11 -23.76 -14.61
CA LEU A 66 -6.50 -22.98 -13.45
C LEU A 66 -7.98 -23.19 -13.11
N MET A 67 -8.85 -23.23 -14.12
CA MET A 67 -10.29 -23.46 -13.92
C MET A 67 -10.58 -24.81 -13.28
N GLU A 68 -9.91 -25.86 -13.75
CA GLU A 68 -10.00 -27.19 -13.16
C GLU A 68 -9.51 -27.22 -11.72
N PHE A 69 -8.37 -26.58 -11.46
CA PHE A 69 -7.81 -26.50 -10.11
C PHE A 69 -8.80 -25.80 -9.16
N MET A 70 -9.33 -24.64 -9.54
CA MET A 70 -10.29 -23.89 -8.74
C MET A 70 -11.61 -24.66 -8.53
N ALA A 71 -12.08 -25.40 -9.54
CA ALA A 71 -13.26 -26.25 -9.42
C ALA A 71 -13.06 -27.38 -8.39
N LYS A 72 -11.85 -27.96 -8.34
CA LYS A 72 -11.48 -29.06 -7.43
C LYS A 72 -11.19 -28.62 -5.99
N LEU A 73 -11.05 -27.31 -5.71
CA LEU A 73 -10.89 -26.80 -4.35
C LEU A 73 -12.12 -27.10 -3.48
N PRO A 74 -11.95 -27.54 -2.21
CA PRO A 74 -13.04 -27.68 -1.25
C PRO A 74 -13.85 -26.39 -1.08
N GLU A 75 -15.15 -26.49 -0.80
CA GLU A 75 -16.04 -25.33 -0.65
C GLU A 75 -15.62 -24.35 0.44
N ASN A 76 -14.93 -24.84 1.49
CA ASN A 76 -14.43 -24.05 2.60
C ASN A 76 -12.98 -23.58 2.44
N GLU A 77 -12.31 -23.92 1.34
CA GLU A 77 -10.93 -23.51 1.07
C GLU A 77 -10.91 -22.26 0.19
N LYS A 78 -10.22 -21.21 0.66
CA LYS A 78 -9.89 -20.03 -0.15
C LYS A 78 -8.41 -19.95 -0.43
N VAL A 79 -8.08 -19.51 -1.64
CA VAL A 79 -6.69 -19.35 -2.08
C VAL A 79 -6.31 -17.88 -2.23
N VAL A 80 -5.02 -17.60 -2.21
CA VAL A 80 -4.43 -16.35 -2.71
C VAL A 80 -3.92 -16.61 -4.12
N LEU A 81 -4.51 -15.94 -5.11
CA LEU A 81 -4.03 -16.02 -6.48
C LEU A 81 -2.92 -14.98 -6.68
N VAL A 82 -1.82 -15.39 -7.32
CA VAL A 82 -0.72 -14.49 -7.72
C VAL A 82 -0.49 -14.68 -9.21
N GLY A 83 -0.79 -13.64 -10.00
CA GLY A 83 -0.67 -13.66 -11.46
C GLY A 83 0.40 -12.69 -11.91
N HIS A 84 1.34 -13.18 -12.71
CA HIS A 84 2.40 -12.38 -13.32
C HIS A 84 2.08 -12.08 -14.79
N SER A 85 2.31 -10.84 -15.25
CA SER A 85 2.16 -10.46 -16.67
C SER A 85 0.77 -10.85 -17.24
N LEU A 86 0.70 -11.61 -18.34
CA LEU A 86 -0.55 -12.13 -18.91
C LEU A 86 -1.38 -12.94 -17.89
N GLY A 87 -0.75 -13.54 -16.88
CA GLY A 87 -1.39 -14.27 -15.79
C GLY A 87 -2.43 -13.46 -15.01
N GLY A 88 -2.38 -12.13 -15.07
CA GLY A 88 -3.43 -11.27 -14.52
C GLY A 88 -4.82 -11.50 -15.16
N LEU A 89 -4.87 -11.81 -16.46
CA LEU A 89 -6.13 -12.20 -17.12
C LEU A 89 -6.61 -13.56 -16.62
N ASN A 90 -5.70 -14.53 -16.45
CA ASN A 90 -6.06 -15.85 -15.90
C ASN A 90 -6.73 -15.72 -14.53
N LEU A 91 -6.17 -14.85 -13.68
CA LEU A 91 -6.74 -14.45 -12.39
C LEU A 91 -8.14 -13.86 -12.53
N ALA A 92 -8.33 -12.88 -13.42
CA ALA A 92 -9.61 -12.20 -13.60
C ALA A 92 -10.75 -13.17 -13.97
N PHE A 93 -10.50 -14.10 -14.89
CA PHE A 93 -11.47 -15.16 -15.21
C PHE A 93 -11.75 -16.08 -14.01
N ALA A 94 -10.73 -16.43 -13.22
CA ALA A 94 -10.93 -17.27 -12.03
C ALA A 94 -11.73 -16.55 -10.95
N MET A 95 -11.51 -15.24 -10.77
CA MET A 95 -12.27 -14.37 -9.88
C MET A 95 -13.72 -14.20 -10.34
N GLU A 96 -13.95 -14.07 -11.65
CA GLU A 96 -15.30 -14.03 -12.21
C GLU A 96 -16.03 -15.36 -11.98
N LYS A 97 -15.36 -16.51 -12.16
CA LYS A 97 -16.02 -17.82 -12.05
C LYS A 97 -16.14 -18.33 -10.61
N PHE A 98 -15.17 -18.04 -9.75
CA PHE A 98 -15.08 -18.57 -8.38
C PHE A 98 -14.73 -17.48 -7.34
N PRO A 99 -15.44 -16.34 -7.29
CA PRO A 99 -15.10 -15.23 -6.39
C PRO A 99 -15.07 -15.66 -4.92
N GLU A 100 -15.93 -16.60 -4.53
CA GLU A 100 -16.01 -17.12 -3.17
C GLU A 100 -14.78 -17.93 -2.73
N LYS A 101 -14.05 -18.52 -3.69
CA LYS A 101 -12.84 -19.32 -3.45
C LYS A 101 -11.55 -18.49 -3.48
N VAL A 102 -11.63 -17.20 -3.81
CA VAL A 102 -10.47 -16.31 -3.86
C VAL A 102 -10.51 -15.37 -2.66
N SER A 103 -9.52 -15.49 -1.77
CA SER A 103 -9.39 -14.59 -0.62
C SER A 103 -8.74 -13.26 -0.98
N LEU A 104 -7.87 -13.28 -2.00
CA LEU A 104 -7.07 -12.16 -2.47
C LEU A 104 -6.49 -12.51 -3.84
N ALA A 105 -6.47 -11.53 -4.75
CA ALA A 105 -5.76 -11.60 -6.02
C ALA A 105 -4.60 -10.60 -6.04
N VAL A 106 -3.40 -11.09 -6.38
CA VAL A 106 -2.17 -10.31 -6.46
C VAL A 106 -1.74 -10.23 -7.93
N PHE A 107 -1.74 -9.03 -8.48
CA PHE A 107 -1.31 -8.72 -9.84
C PHE A 107 0.15 -8.25 -9.78
N LEU A 108 1.07 -9.08 -10.24
CA LEU A 108 2.51 -8.82 -10.18
C LEU A 108 3.02 -8.39 -11.55
N THR A 109 3.26 -7.09 -11.75
CA THR A 109 3.48 -6.47 -13.06
C THR A 109 2.62 -7.18 -14.13
N ALA A 110 1.31 -7.15 -13.91
CA ALA A 110 0.34 -7.97 -14.64
C ALA A 110 -0.73 -7.13 -15.32
N ILE A 111 -1.33 -7.70 -16.38
CA ILE A 111 -2.52 -7.12 -17.01
C ILE A 111 -3.66 -7.11 -15.98
N LEU A 112 -4.22 -5.94 -15.72
CA LEU A 112 -5.31 -5.74 -14.77
C LEU A 112 -6.58 -5.32 -15.53
N PRO A 113 -7.52 -6.23 -15.81
CA PRO A 113 -8.76 -5.89 -16.51
C PRO A 113 -9.73 -5.08 -15.65
N ASP A 114 -10.68 -4.43 -16.31
CA ASP A 114 -11.82 -3.76 -15.68
C ASP A 114 -13.14 -4.47 -15.94
N THR A 115 -14.24 -3.94 -15.39
CA THR A 115 -15.61 -4.45 -15.57
C THR A 115 -16.41 -3.71 -16.65
N VAL A 116 -15.84 -2.65 -17.23
CA VAL A 116 -16.51 -1.74 -18.16
C VAL A 116 -16.27 -2.14 -19.62
N HIS A 117 -15.05 -2.54 -19.95
CA HIS A 117 -14.57 -2.86 -21.28
C HIS A 117 -14.46 -4.38 -21.50
N GLN A 118 -14.12 -4.78 -22.72
CA GLN A 118 -13.86 -6.19 -23.01
C GLN A 118 -12.54 -6.64 -22.37
N PRO A 119 -12.39 -7.94 -22.04
CA PRO A 119 -11.14 -8.46 -21.48
C PRO A 119 -9.87 -8.17 -22.31
N SER A 120 -10.00 -7.92 -23.62
CA SER A 120 -8.87 -7.54 -24.50
C SER A 120 -8.41 -6.10 -24.32
N TYR A 121 -9.22 -5.21 -23.75
CA TYR A 121 -9.00 -3.76 -23.77
C TYR A 121 -7.63 -3.33 -23.22
N MET A 122 -7.21 -3.92 -22.09
CA MET A 122 -5.92 -3.57 -21.48
C MET A 122 -4.73 -4.08 -22.30
N LEU A 123 -4.87 -5.20 -23.02
CA LEU A 123 -3.85 -5.70 -23.95
C LEU A 123 -3.76 -4.83 -25.21
N GLU A 124 -4.91 -4.38 -25.71
CA GLU A 124 -4.98 -3.43 -26.82
C GLU A 124 -4.30 -2.12 -26.44
N LYS A 125 -4.57 -1.59 -25.23
CA LYS A 125 -3.91 -0.38 -24.72
C LYS A 125 -2.42 -0.55 -24.49
N PHE A 126 -2.00 -1.72 -24.01
CA PHE A 126 -0.59 -2.05 -23.88
C PHE A 126 0.11 -2.05 -25.25
N THR A 127 -0.54 -2.62 -26.26
CA THR A 127 -0.04 -2.63 -27.64
C THR A 127 0.01 -1.21 -28.22
N ASP A 128 -1.02 -0.39 -27.98
CA ASP A 128 -1.04 1.03 -28.34
C ASP A 128 0.12 1.80 -27.68
N ASP A 129 0.38 1.57 -26.39
CA ASP A 129 1.41 2.26 -25.61
C ASP A 129 2.81 1.96 -26.16
N ILE A 130 3.12 0.67 -26.41
CA ILE A 130 4.36 0.23 -27.06
C ILE A 130 4.50 0.90 -28.44
N ASN A 131 3.43 0.89 -29.24
CA ASN A 131 3.45 1.41 -30.61
C ASN A 131 3.39 2.95 -30.69
N SER A 132 3.00 3.65 -29.62
CA SER A 132 2.93 5.11 -29.59
C SER A 132 4.27 5.75 -29.22
N ASN A 133 5.10 5.05 -28.44
CA ASN A 133 6.46 5.46 -28.12
C ASN A 133 7.41 5.40 -29.34
N SER A 134 7.04 4.68 -30.41
CA SER A 134 7.78 4.62 -31.68
C SER A 134 7.46 5.76 -32.68
N ILE A 135 6.44 6.60 -32.44
CA ILE A 135 6.00 7.66 -33.40
C ILE A 135 6.90 8.93 -33.39
N LYS A 136 8.05 8.92 -32.71
CA LYS A 136 8.99 10.08 -32.72
C LYS A 136 10.11 10.02 -33.77
N SER A 137 10.13 9.02 -34.66
CA SER A 137 11.02 9.03 -35.83
C SER A 137 10.22 8.92 -37.13
N ASP A 138 10.09 10.06 -37.81
CA ASP A 138 9.85 10.24 -39.23
C ASP A 138 8.73 9.43 -39.92
N GLY A 139 7.56 10.07 -40.04
CA GLY A 139 6.79 10.10 -41.29
C GLY A 139 6.13 8.81 -41.78
N ILE A 140 4.86 8.62 -41.38
CA ILE A 140 3.85 7.73 -41.98
C ILE A 140 4.20 6.23 -41.90
N THR A 141 3.57 5.48 -40.98
CA THR A 141 2.46 4.56 -41.32
C THR A 141 1.73 4.20 -40.01
N THR A 142 0.42 4.42 -39.97
CA THR A 142 -0.47 3.86 -38.96
C THR A 142 -0.38 2.34 -39.00
N LEU A 143 -0.16 1.68 -37.86
CA LEU A 143 -0.26 0.23 -37.72
C LEU A 143 -1.74 -0.18 -37.81
N THR A 144 -2.32 -0.05 -39.00
CA THR A 144 -3.48 -0.82 -39.38
C THR A 144 -2.96 -2.22 -39.59
N LEU A 145 -3.43 -3.19 -38.80
CA LEU A 145 -3.37 -4.60 -39.17
C LEU A 145 -4.15 -4.75 -40.49
N VAL A 146 -3.47 -4.50 -41.62
CA VAL A 146 -4.00 -4.81 -42.94
C VAL A 146 -3.87 -6.31 -43.09
N ILE A 147 -4.98 -7.02 -42.89
CA ILE A 147 -5.17 -8.34 -43.49
C ILE A 147 -5.20 -8.06 -44.99
N GLU A 148 -4.07 -8.21 -45.68
CA GLU A 148 -4.10 -8.27 -47.14
C GLU A 148 -4.75 -9.61 -47.53
N GLU A 149 -5.95 -9.54 -48.09
CA GLU A 149 -6.59 -10.68 -48.76
C GLU A 149 -5.65 -11.16 -49.88
N TYR A 150 -5.05 -12.34 -49.71
CA TYR A 150 -4.25 -12.97 -50.77
C TYR A 150 -5.06 -14.07 -51.47
N GLU A 151 -5.53 -13.77 -52.69
CA GLU A 151 -5.98 -14.77 -53.65
C GLU A 151 -4.76 -15.48 -54.25
N GLY A 152 -4.47 -16.71 -53.80
CA GLY A 152 -3.47 -17.54 -54.49
C GLY A 152 -3.15 -18.87 -53.83
N ASP A 153 -3.38 -19.97 -54.56
CA ASP A 153 -2.98 -21.35 -54.21
C ASP A 153 -1.44 -21.48 -54.10
N ARG A 154 -0.86 -21.31 -52.91
CA ARG A 154 0.49 -21.82 -52.54
C ARG A 154 0.55 -22.28 -51.07
N PRO A 155 1.40 -23.27 -50.72
CA PRO A 155 1.38 -23.90 -49.41
C PRO A 155 2.08 -23.07 -48.32
N LEU A 156 1.46 -23.09 -47.13
CA LEU A 156 1.84 -22.55 -45.83
C LEU A 156 3.37 -22.52 -45.55
N PHE A 157 3.98 -21.34 -45.59
CA PHE A 157 5.17 -21.01 -44.83
C PHE A 157 4.84 -19.81 -43.96
N ALA A 158 5.18 -19.87 -42.67
CA ALA A 158 4.94 -18.80 -41.70
C ALA A 158 5.46 -17.45 -42.22
N GLU A 159 4.57 -16.51 -42.46
CA GLU A 159 4.95 -15.14 -42.80
C GLU A 159 5.51 -14.47 -41.54
N ILE A 160 6.80 -14.12 -41.60
CA ILE A 160 7.51 -13.37 -40.57
C ILE A 160 7.04 -11.91 -40.68
N GLY A 161 6.29 -11.43 -39.69
CA GLY A 161 5.95 -10.00 -39.60
C GLY A 161 7.20 -9.09 -39.50
N PRO A 162 7.09 -7.80 -39.83
CA PRO A 162 8.24 -6.89 -39.80
C PRO A 162 8.86 -6.81 -38.39
N ARG A 163 10.20 -6.72 -38.33
CA ARG A 163 10.93 -6.45 -37.08
C ARG A 163 10.64 -5.01 -36.65
N ASP A 164 9.91 -4.86 -35.56
CA ASP A 164 9.78 -3.59 -34.84
C ASP A 164 10.99 -3.41 -33.93
N GLU A 165 11.58 -2.20 -33.85
CA GLU A 165 12.69 -1.90 -32.93
C GLU A 165 12.31 -2.20 -31.47
N GLU A 166 11.03 -2.06 -31.12
CA GLU A 166 10.50 -2.35 -29.79
C GLU A 166 10.38 -3.85 -29.49
N TRP A 167 10.08 -4.68 -30.49
CA TRP A 167 9.93 -6.14 -30.32
C TRP A 167 11.21 -6.92 -30.65
N GLN A 168 12.24 -6.23 -31.17
CA GLN A 168 13.57 -6.75 -31.48
C GLN A 168 13.53 -8.04 -32.32
N ASP A 169 14.00 -9.15 -31.77
CA ASP A 169 14.04 -10.47 -32.42
C ASP A 169 12.83 -11.36 -32.10
N THR A 170 11.77 -10.79 -31.51
CA THR A 170 10.49 -11.48 -31.31
C THR A 170 9.82 -11.77 -32.64
N LEU A 171 9.32 -13.01 -32.79
CA LEU A 171 8.64 -13.47 -33.99
C LEU A 171 7.14 -13.64 -33.70
N PHE A 172 6.32 -13.03 -34.54
CA PHE A 172 4.88 -13.29 -34.60
C PHE A 172 4.59 -14.20 -35.78
N SER A 173 3.75 -15.21 -35.54
CA SER A 173 3.30 -16.17 -36.55
C SER A 173 1.78 -16.25 -36.52
N PHE A 174 1.17 -16.22 -37.69
CA PHE A 174 -0.28 -16.20 -37.84
C PHE A 174 -0.77 -17.56 -38.32
N HIS A 175 -1.74 -18.11 -37.62
CA HIS A 175 -2.35 -19.41 -37.86
C HIS A 175 -3.88 -19.30 -37.85
N GLY A 176 -4.58 -20.35 -38.28
CA GLY A 176 -6.05 -20.35 -38.31
C GLY A 176 -6.62 -20.00 -39.68
N THR A 177 -7.93 -19.77 -39.74
CA THR A 177 -8.62 -19.33 -40.97
C THR A 177 -8.81 -17.81 -40.95
N PRO A 178 -9.12 -17.17 -42.09
CA PRO A 178 -9.41 -15.73 -42.12
C PRO A 178 -10.53 -15.30 -41.15
N GLU A 179 -11.48 -16.19 -40.85
CA GLU A 179 -12.59 -15.95 -39.91
C GLU A 179 -12.20 -16.18 -38.44
N GLU A 180 -11.16 -16.98 -38.19
CA GLU A 180 -10.62 -17.32 -36.87
C GLU A 180 -9.09 -17.20 -36.85
N PRO A 181 -8.54 -15.98 -36.99
CA PRO A 181 -7.11 -15.75 -36.96
C PRO A 181 -6.57 -16.01 -35.55
N HIS A 182 -5.37 -16.57 -35.48
CA HIS A 182 -4.68 -16.95 -34.25
C HIS A 182 -3.22 -16.53 -34.33
N THR A 183 -2.84 -15.59 -33.46
CA THR A 183 -1.47 -15.05 -33.42
C THR A 183 -0.64 -15.76 -32.35
N CYS A 184 0.46 -16.39 -32.76
CA CYS A 184 1.46 -16.99 -31.89
C CYS A 184 2.68 -16.07 -31.78
N VAL A 185 3.21 -15.89 -30.57
CA VAL A 185 4.40 -15.10 -30.27
C VAL A 185 5.54 -15.99 -29.78
N HIS A 186 6.72 -15.77 -30.34
CA HIS A 186 7.97 -16.37 -29.91
C HIS A 186 8.96 -15.26 -29.57
N MET A 187 9.16 -15.02 -28.27
CA MET A 187 10.06 -13.96 -27.79
C MET A 187 11.52 -14.38 -27.98
N GLY A 188 12.27 -13.57 -28.71
CA GLY A 188 13.68 -13.82 -29.05
C GLY A 188 14.64 -13.49 -27.91
N PHE A 189 15.92 -13.84 -28.11
CA PHE A 189 16.95 -13.69 -27.09
C PHE A 189 17.24 -12.22 -26.77
N GLU A 190 17.38 -11.37 -27.79
CA GLU A 190 17.70 -9.95 -27.59
C GLU A 190 16.55 -9.25 -26.88
N PHE A 191 15.30 -9.50 -27.31
CA PHE A 191 14.11 -8.96 -26.66
C PHE A 191 14.11 -9.34 -25.18
N MET A 192 14.25 -10.63 -24.90
CA MET A 192 14.16 -11.18 -23.54
C MET A 192 15.26 -10.63 -22.64
N LYS A 193 16.49 -10.52 -23.15
CA LYS A 193 17.64 -9.96 -22.44
C LYS A 193 17.49 -8.47 -22.14
N CYS A 194 17.05 -7.68 -23.12
CA CYS A 194 17.07 -6.22 -23.03
C CYS A 194 15.87 -5.65 -22.28
N LYS A 195 14.74 -6.37 -22.25
CA LYS A 195 13.51 -5.88 -21.63
C LYS A 195 13.13 -6.67 -20.37
N PRO A 196 12.58 -7.89 -20.44
CA PRO A 196 12.07 -8.55 -19.25
C PRO A 196 13.16 -9.04 -18.28
N PHE A 197 14.40 -9.28 -18.74
CA PHE A 197 15.48 -9.86 -17.92
C PHE A 197 16.68 -8.91 -17.70
N HIS A 198 16.56 -7.62 -17.99
CA HIS A 198 17.72 -6.72 -17.98
C HIS A 198 18.38 -6.53 -16.59
N LEU A 199 17.70 -6.87 -15.48
CA LEU A 199 18.24 -6.91 -14.12
C LEU A 199 18.41 -8.33 -13.59
N SER A 200 17.88 -9.33 -14.30
CA SER A 200 17.96 -10.74 -13.95
C SER A 200 19.35 -11.31 -14.27
N SER A 201 19.72 -12.38 -13.58
CA SER A 201 21.02 -13.04 -13.81
C SER A 201 21.09 -13.68 -15.19
N ALA A 202 22.31 -13.83 -15.72
CA ALA A 202 22.52 -14.53 -16.99
C ALA A 202 22.08 -15.99 -16.92
N GLU A 203 22.17 -16.62 -15.74
CA GLU A 203 21.69 -17.97 -15.47
C GLU A 203 20.16 -18.08 -15.59
N ASP A 204 19.41 -17.11 -15.07
CA ASP A 204 17.95 -17.08 -15.17
C ASP A 204 17.50 -16.81 -16.62
N LEU A 205 18.18 -15.91 -17.32
CA LEU A 205 17.92 -15.68 -18.74
C LEU A 205 18.19 -16.96 -19.57
N ALA A 206 19.31 -17.64 -19.31
CA ALA A 206 19.63 -18.90 -19.99
C ALA A 206 18.58 -19.99 -19.68
N LEU A 207 18.14 -20.09 -18.42
CA LEU A 207 17.07 -21.01 -18.02
C LEU A 207 15.76 -20.69 -18.77
N GLN A 208 15.39 -19.41 -18.85
CA GLN A 208 14.22 -18.98 -19.59
C GLN A 208 14.34 -19.33 -21.07
N MET A 209 15.48 -19.11 -21.71
CA MET A 209 15.67 -19.46 -23.12
C MET A 209 15.59 -20.96 -23.38
N LEU A 210 16.07 -21.79 -22.45
CA LEU A 210 15.98 -23.23 -22.55
C LEU A 210 14.55 -23.76 -22.42
N LEU A 211 13.72 -23.10 -21.60
CA LEU A 211 12.37 -23.53 -21.26
C LEU A 211 11.27 -22.72 -21.96
N ASN A 212 11.65 -21.72 -22.75
CA ASN A 212 10.75 -20.84 -23.50
C ASN A 212 9.88 -21.66 -24.47
N ARG A 213 8.59 -21.36 -24.51
CA ARG A 213 7.65 -21.95 -25.46
C ARG A 213 6.85 -20.85 -26.14
N PRO A 214 6.49 -21.02 -27.44
CA PRO A 214 5.59 -20.09 -28.10
C PRO A 214 4.28 -19.91 -27.32
N GLY A 215 3.81 -18.67 -27.22
CA GLY A 215 2.58 -18.30 -26.54
C GLY A 215 1.61 -17.56 -27.46
N SER A 216 0.52 -17.05 -26.89
CA SER A 216 -0.39 -16.12 -27.57
C SER A 216 -0.92 -15.10 -26.56
N MET A 217 -1.32 -13.92 -27.05
CA MET A 217 -2.04 -12.92 -26.26
C MET A 217 -3.56 -13.09 -26.35
N PHE A 218 -4.06 -13.94 -27.27
CA PHE A 218 -5.47 -14.28 -27.45
C PHE A 218 -6.42 -13.07 -27.60
N VAL A 219 -5.95 -11.96 -28.19
CA VAL A 219 -6.70 -10.71 -28.33
C VAL A 219 -8.04 -10.93 -29.04
N GLU A 220 -8.04 -11.77 -30.07
CA GLU A 220 -9.22 -12.10 -30.87
C GLU A 220 -10.27 -12.88 -30.07
N SER A 221 -9.83 -13.79 -29.21
CA SER A 221 -10.71 -14.53 -28.30
C SER A 221 -11.22 -13.64 -27.16
N LEU A 222 -10.37 -12.76 -26.62
CA LEU A 222 -10.68 -11.90 -25.48
C LEU A 222 -11.61 -10.74 -25.86
N SER A 223 -11.51 -10.21 -27.07
CA SER A 223 -12.41 -9.16 -27.58
C SER A 223 -13.85 -9.63 -27.76
N LYS A 224 -14.03 -10.94 -27.98
CA LYS A 224 -15.34 -11.62 -28.08
C LYS A 224 -15.82 -12.21 -26.75
N ALA A 225 -14.97 -12.24 -25.72
CA ALA A 225 -15.33 -12.78 -24.42
C ALA A 225 -16.38 -11.90 -23.72
N LYS A 226 -17.03 -12.46 -22.69
CA LYS A 226 -17.94 -11.67 -21.85
C LYS A 226 -17.11 -10.76 -20.94
N LYS A 227 -17.63 -9.56 -20.70
CA LYS A 227 -17.08 -8.63 -19.71
C LYS A 227 -17.14 -9.23 -18.31
N PHE A 228 -16.18 -8.81 -17.49
CA PHE A 228 -16.19 -9.09 -16.06
C PHE A 228 -17.27 -8.26 -15.36
N THR A 229 -17.77 -8.76 -14.24
CA THR A 229 -18.86 -8.11 -13.48
C THR A 229 -18.36 -7.55 -12.16
N ASP A 230 -18.94 -6.44 -11.70
CA ASP A 230 -18.62 -5.86 -10.39
C ASP A 230 -19.03 -6.82 -9.25
N GLU A 231 -20.14 -7.54 -9.44
CA GLU A 231 -20.66 -8.48 -8.44
C GLU A 231 -19.77 -9.71 -8.24
N ARG A 232 -18.95 -10.07 -9.23
CA ARG A 232 -18.12 -11.29 -9.19
C ARG A 232 -16.64 -10.92 -9.21
N TYR A 233 -16.06 -10.64 -10.38
CA TYR A 233 -14.66 -10.18 -10.47
C TYR A 233 -14.38 -8.96 -9.57
N GLY A 234 -15.25 -7.95 -9.61
CA GLY A 234 -15.10 -6.73 -8.82
C GLY A 234 -15.14 -6.95 -7.31
N SER A 235 -15.85 -8.00 -6.86
CA SER A 235 -16.02 -8.34 -5.43
C SER A 235 -14.76 -8.88 -4.75
N VAL A 236 -13.80 -9.41 -5.52
CA VAL A 236 -12.58 -10.01 -4.97
C VAL A 236 -11.56 -8.91 -4.66
N PRO A 237 -10.96 -8.89 -3.46
CA PRO A 237 -9.89 -7.94 -3.12
C PRO A 237 -8.68 -8.10 -4.05
N ARG A 238 -8.21 -6.99 -4.61
CA ARG A 238 -7.06 -6.94 -5.55
C ARG A 238 -5.91 -6.14 -4.97
N VAL A 239 -4.70 -6.66 -5.09
CA VAL A 239 -3.45 -5.95 -4.78
C VAL A 239 -2.58 -5.97 -6.02
N TYR A 240 -1.85 -4.88 -6.26
CA TYR A 240 -0.92 -4.77 -7.37
C TYR A 240 0.50 -4.60 -6.85
N ILE A 241 1.47 -5.27 -7.46
CA ILE A 241 2.89 -5.08 -7.22
C ILE A 241 3.50 -4.52 -8.51
N VAL A 242 3.85 -3.23 -8.46
CA VAL A 242 4.50 -2.50 -9.54
C VAL A 242 5.99 -2.81 -9.54
N CYS A 243 6.53 -3.17 -10.70
CA CYS A 243 7.97 -3.32 -10.89
C CYS A 243 8.50 -2.04 -11.54
N THR A 244 9.27 -1.24 -10.79
CA THR A 244 9.62 0.14 -11.22
C THR A 244 10.61 0.18 -12.37
N GLU A 245 11.41 -0.87 -12.54
CA GLU A 245 12.41 -1.01 -13.60
C GLU A 245 11.92 -1.90 -14.75
N ASP A 246 10.62 -2.14 -14.84
CA ASP A 246 10.06 -2.98 -15.91
C ASP A 246 10.09 -2.26 -17.26
N LEU A 247 10.95 -2.74 -18.17
CA LEU A 247 11.08 -2.20 -19.53
C LEU A 247 10.18 -2.89 -20.56
N MET A 248 9.49 -3.97 -20.20
CA MET A 248 8.50 -4.61 -21.06
C MET A 248 7.12 -4.00 -20.84
N MET A 249 6.75 -3.79 -19.58
CA MET A 249 5.53 -3.09 -19.18
C MET A 249 5.90 -1.93 -18.26
N PRO A 250 6.13 -0.72 -18.82
CA PRO A 250 6.60 0.43 -18.07
C PRO A 250 5.78 0.70 -16.80
N ALA A 251 6.46 1.11 -15.73
CA ALA A 251 5.81 1.45 -14.46
C ALA A 251 4.71 2.52 -14.62
N SER A 252 4.85 3.44 -15.59
CA SER A 252 3.80 4.40 -15.96
C SER A 252 2.53 3.71 -16.44
N PHE A 253 2.64 2.69 -17.29
CA PHE A 253 1.50 1.91 -17.77
C PHE A 253 0.88 1.06 -16.65
N GLN A 254 1.71 0.46 -15.79
CA GLN A 254 1.24 -0.26 -14.61
C GLN A 254 0.42 0.65 -13.67
N ARG A 255 0.94 1.86 -13.37
CA ARG A 255 0.23 2.87 -12.56
C ARG A 255 -1.06 3.35 -13.24
N TRP A 256 -1.03 3.56 -14.56
CA TRP A 256 -2.22 3.92 -15.30
C TRP A 256 -3.33 2.86 -15.17
N MET A 257 -3.01 1.56 -15.31
CA MET A 257 -3.99 0.49 -15.08
C MET A 257 -4.56 0.52 -13.66
N ILE A 258 -3.72 0.78 -12.66
CA ILE A 258 -4.15 0.91 -11.25
C ILE A 258 -5.13 2.06 -11.08
N GLU A 259 -4.82 3.23 -11.66
CA GLU A 259 -5.67 4.43 -11.61
C GLU A 259 -7.03 4.20 -12.28
N GLN A 260 -7.07 3.49 -13.41
CA GLN A 260 -8.33 3.22 -14.12
C GLN A 260 -9.22 2.22 -13.37
N ASN A 261 -8.62 1.20 -12.75
CA ASN A 261 -9.37 0.00 -12.33
C ASN A 261 -9.54 -0.14 -10.82
N GLY A 262 -8.78 0.64 -10.04
CA GLY A 262 -8.81 0.62 -8.58
C GLY A 262 -8.35 -0.70 -7.98
N VAL A 263 -7.30 -0.63 -7.15
CA VAL A 263 -6.84 -1.76 -6.34
C VAL A 263 -6.92 -1.40 -4.87
N LYS A 264 -7.02 -2.42 -4.01
CA LYS A 264 -7.08 -2.23 -2.56
C LYS A 264 -5.75 -1.68 -2.02
N GLU A 265 -4.65 -2.15 -2.59
CA GLU A 265 -3.29 -1.73 -2.23
C GLU A 265 -2.40 -1.89 -3.47
N ALA A 266 -1.50 -0.94 -3.67
CA ALA A 266 -0.42 -1.03 -4.64
C ALA A 266 0.91 -0.93 -3.88
N MET A 267 1.85 -1.81 -4.22
CA MET A 267 3.21 -1.81 -3.70
C MET A 267 4.16 -1.62 -4.87
N GLU A 268 5.33 -1.05 -4.64
CA GLU A 268 6.36 -0.92 -5.68
C GLU A 268 7.64 -1.63 -5.23
N ILE A 269 8.31 -2.31 -6.17
CA ILE A 269 9.61 -2.95 -5.96
C ILE A 269 10.56 -2.60 -7.13
N PRO A 270 11.86 -2.39 -6.88
CA PRO A 270 12.86 -2.09 -7.90
C PRO A 270 13.28 -3.35 -8.65
N ALA A 271 12.39 -3.84 -9.51
CA ALA A 271 12.56 -5.08 -10.28
C ALA A 271 12.32 -4.87 -11.78
N ASP A 272 12.92 -5.74 -12.60
CA ASP A 272 12.56 -5.87 -14.02
C ASP A 272 11.20 -6.58 -14.18
N HIS A 273 10.82 -6.92 -15.42
CA HIS A 273 9.56 -7.67 -15.66
C HIS A 273 9.55 -9.04 -14.97
N MET A 274 10.70 -9.56 -14.52
CA MET A 274 10.83 -10.87 -13.89
C MET A 274 11.28 -10.75 -12.42
N PRO A 275 10.45 -10.14 -11.54
CA PRO A 275 10.76 -9.98 -10.11
C PRO A 275 10.94 -11.33 -9.39
N VAL A 276 10.41 -12.42 -9.96
CA VAL A 276 10.63 -13.79 -9.50
C VAL A 276 12.10 -14.24 -9.62
N PHE A 277 12.91 -13.54 -10.42
CA PHE A 277 14.33 -13.80 -10.64
C PHE A 277 15.22 -12.67 -10.14
N SER A 278 14.91 -11.42 -10.50
CA SER A 278 15.72 -10.24 -10.15
C SER A 278 15.65 -9.90 -8.67
N THR A 279 14.47 -9.96 -8.04
CA THR A 279 14.26 -9.59 -6.62
C THR A 279 13.37 -10.59 -5.84
N PRO A 280 13.64 -11.91 -5.88
CA PRO A 280 12.74 -12.94 -5.35
C PRO A 280 12.49 -12.82 -3.84
N THR A 281 13.47 -12.35 -3.07
CA THR A 281 13.33 -12.16 -1.63
C THR A 281 12.42 -10.99 -1.31
N GLU A 282 12.63 -9.85 -1.98
CA GLU A 282 11.79 -8.66 -1.82
C GLU A 282 10.35 -8.94 -2.27
N LEU A 283 10.18 -9.62 -3.41
CA LEU A 283 8.87 -10.09 -3.86
C LEU A 283 8.18 -10.98 -2.82
N CYS A 284 8.90 -11.92 -2.21
CA CYS A 284 8.33 -12.76 -1.15
C CYS A 284 7.93 -11.93 0.06
N HIS A 285 8.76 -10.96 0.47
CA HIS A 285 8.39 -10.03 1.54
C HIS A 285 7.13 -9.25 1.16
N SER A 286 7.06 -8.66 -0.03
CA SER A 286 5.86 -7.95 -0.50
C SER A 286 4.63 -8.84 -0.44
N ILE A 287 4.70 -10.09 -0.95
CA ILE A 287 3.58 -11.06 -0.95
C ILE A 287 3.15 -11.46 0.47
N LEU A 288 4.11 -11.69 1.37
CA LEU A 288 3.85 -12.06 2.76
C LEU A 288 3.34 -10.87 3.59
N ASP A 289 3.81 -9.67 3.25
CA ASP A 289 3.39 -8.39 3.81
C ASP A 289 2.04 -7.91 3.24
N ILE A 290 1.47 -8.60 2.24
CA ILE A 290 0.07 -8.38 1.83
C ILE A 290 -0.84 -8.87 2.96
N LYS A 291 -1.06 -7.96 3.91
CA LYS A 291 -1.86 -8.21 5.10
C LYS A 291 -3.30 -8.46 4.67
N PRO A 292 -3.91 -9.60 5.08
CA PRO A 292 -5.35 -9.78 4.95
C PRO A 292 -6.04 -8.82 5.90
N GLN A 293 -6.25 -7.58 5.44
CA GLN A 293 -7.07 -6.56 6.08
C GLN A 293 -6.94 -6.50 7.62
N HIS A 294 -5.73 -6.53 8.18
CA HIS A 294 -5.46 -6.16 9.56
C HIS A 294 -4.06 -5.55 9.67
N GLN A 295 -4.01 -4.30 10.15
CA GLN A 295 -2.90 -3.67 10.86
C GLN A 295 -1.56 -3.54 10.11
N LYS A 296 -1.42 -2.50 9.26
CA LYS A 296 -0.24 -1.65 9.41
C LYS A 296 -0.50 -0.86 10.69
N ASN A 297 0.38 -0.95 11.70
CA ASN A 297 0.21 -0.14 12.90
C ASN A 297 0.52 1.30 12.51
N GLY A 298 -0.20 2.30 12.97
CA GLY A 298 0.11 3.72 12.72
C GLY A 298 0.88 4.25 13.89
N ARG A 299 1.23 5.55 13.94
CA ARG A 299 1.58 6.17 15.23
C ARG A 299 0.51 5.77 16.26
N GLY A 300 0.97 5.29 17.41
CA GLY A 300 0.14 4.63 18.41
C GLY A 300 0.95 4.39 19.69
N ALA A 301 0.49 3.53 20.58
CA ALA A 301 1.13 3.18 21.85
C ALA A 301 2.62 2.81 21.68
N TRP A 302 3.00 2.22 20.54
CA TRP A 302 4.37 1.80 20.26
C TRP A 302 5.39 2.95 20.22
N ILE A 303 4.99 4.20 19.94
CA ILE A 303 5.96 5.33 19.91
C ILE A 303 6.61 5.55 21.28
N TRP A 304 5.95 5.11 22.35
CA TRP A 304 6.43 5.22 23.72
C TRP A 304 7.41 4.11 24.12
N TYR A 305 7.84 3.23 23.20
CA TYR A 305 8.63 2.04 23.55
C TYR A 305 9.97 2.35 24.25
N LYS A 306 10.57 3.51 23.99
CA LYS A 306 11.77 3.97 24.72
C LYS A 306 11.43 4.64 26.05
N VAL A 307 10.31 5.33 26.16
CA VAL A 307 9.95 6.13 27.34
C VAL A 307 9.28 5.28 28.42
N LYS A 308 8.35 4.40 28.03
CA LYS A 308 7.57 3.57 28.95
C LYS A 308 8.44 2.73 29.91
N PRO A 309 9.45 1.97 29.45
CA PRO A 309 10.30 1.20 30.36
C PRO A 309 11.05 2.06 31.38
N ARG A 310 11.46 3.28 31.02
CA ARG A 310 12.20 4.20 31.90
C ARG A 310 11.30 4.77 33.00
N LEU A 311 10.06 5.12 32.65
CA LEU A 311 9.06 5.57 33.63
C LEU A 311 8.64 4.42 34.56
N GLU A 312 8.55 3.19 34.04
CA GLU A 312 8.29 1.99 34.85
C GLU A 312 9.46 1.64 35.79
N GLU A 313 10.69 1.78 35.32
CA GLU A 313 11.91 1.62 36.13
C GLU A 313 11.98 2.66 37.26
N ALA A 314 11.46 3.87 37.04
CA ALA A 314 11.28 4.90 38.06
C ALA A 314 10.14 4.60 39.06
N GLY A 315 9.43 3.47 38.91
CA GLY A 315 8.41 3.00 39.84
C GLY A 315 6.97 3.44 39.50
N HIS A 316 6.73 3.98 38.31
CA HIS A 316 5.40 4.43 37.90
C HIS A 316 4.65 3.40 37.07
N ARG A 317 3.32 3.37 37.19
CA ARG A 317 2.46 2.60 36.30
C ARG A 317 2.20 3.40 35.02
N VAL A 318 2.60 2.85 33.88
CA VAL A 318 2.50 3.54 32.59
C VAL A 318 1.54 2.82 31.66
N THR A 319 0.57 3.55 31.11
CA THR A 319 -0.34 3.03 30.07
C THR A 319 -0.14 3.83 28.79
N ALA A 320 0.25 3.16 27.72
CA ALA A 320 0.29 3.73 26.38
C ALA A 320 -0.90 3.18 25.59
N LEU A 321 -1.72 4.08 25.03
CA LEU A 321 -2.97 3.72 24.36
C LEU A 321 -2.85 3.93 22.85
N ASP A 322 -3.51 3.05 22.11
CA ASP A 322 -3.84 3.29 20.71
C ASP A 322 -5.18 4.01 20.63
N MET A 323 -5.20 5.17 19.97
CA MET A 323 -6.44 5.85 19.60
C MET A 323 -7.15 5.08 18.47
N ALA A 324 -8.38 5.45 18.14
CA ALA A 324 -9.08 4.80 17.03
C ALA A 324 -8.31 5.02 15.72
N ALA A 325 -8.23 3.97 14.89
CA ALA A 325 -7.40 3.95 13.68
C ALA A 325 -5.89 4.24 13.86
N SER A 326 -5.38 4.20 15.09
CA SER A 326 -3.95 4.34 15.43
C SER A 326 -3.35 3.02 15.91
N GLY A 327 -2.03 2.85 15.79
CA GLY A 327 -1.32 1.63 16.21
C GLY A 327 -2.05 0.33 15.82
N VAL A 328 -2.26 -0.57 16.78
CA VAL A 328 -2.95 -1.85 16.55
C VAL A 328 -4.48 -1.75 16.56
N ASN A 329 -5.09 -0.56 16.69
CA ASN A 329 -6.55 -0.43 16.62
C ASN A 329 -7.06 -0.85 15.22
N THR A 330 -8.14 -1.63 15.17
CA THR A 330 -8.61 -2.26 13.91
C THR A 330 -9.48 -1.36 13.03
N GLN A 331 -10.00 -0.24 13.56
CA GLN A 331 -10.81 0.70 12.77
C GLN A 331 -9.94 1.36 11.70
N LYS A 332 -10.53 1.75 10.57
CA LYS A 332 -9.81 2.50 9.54
C LYS A 332 -10.08 4.00 9.67
N ILE A 333 -9.17 4.84 9.18
CA ILE A 333 -9.32 6.29 9.35
C ILE A 333 -10.58 6.80 8.62
N GLU A 334 -10.99 6.17 7.52
CA GLU A 334 -12.17 6.54 6.75
C GLU A 334 -13.49 6.30 7.51
N GLU A 335 -13.45 5.42 8.51
CA GLU A 335 -14.56 5.06 9.40
C GLU A 335 -14.60 5.97 10.65
N VAL A 336 -13.44 6.52 11.05
CA VAL A 336 -13.31 7.43 12.19
C VAL A 336 -13.49 8.86 11.68
N ARG A 337 -14.74 9.34 11.61
CA ARG A 337 -15.05 10.64 10.97
C ARG A 337 -15.05 11.85 11.91
N THR A 338 -14.96 11.62 13.22
CA THR A 338 -15.01 12.68 14.22
C THR A 338 -13.90 12.52 15.23
N PHE A 339 -13.49 13.64 15.84
CA PHE A 339 -12.47 13.60 16.89
C PHE A 339 -12.95 12.82 18.13
N ASP A 340 -14.27 12.81 18.39
CA ASP A 340 -14.86 12.02 19.48
C ASP A 340 -14.67 10.51 19.26
N LEU A 341 -14.88 10.01 18.03
CA LEU A 341 -14.59 8.62 17.67
C LEU A 341 -13.09 8.33 17.76
N TYR A 342 -12.25 9.26 17.28
CA TYR A 342 -10.81 9.13 17.38
C TYR A 342 -10.34 8.94 18.83
N ASN A 343 -10.92 9.73 19.74
CA ASN A 343 -10.52 9.80 21.14
C ASN A 343 -11.23 8.79 22.07
N GLU A 344 -12.12 7.95 21.53
CA GLU A 344 -12.91 6.99 22.29
C GLU A 344 -12.06 6.07 23.19
N PRO A 345 -10.91 5.51 22.76
CA PRO A 345 -10.09 4.65 23.61
C PRO A 345 -9.58 5.34 24.89
N LEU A 346 -9.22 6.63 24.82
CA LEU A 346 -8.84 7.41 26.00
C LEU A 346 -10.05 7.67 26.90
N MET A 347 -11.21 8.00 26.33
CA MET A 347 -12.44 8.22 27.10
C MET A 347 -12.87 6.97 27.87
N GLU A 348 -12.79 5.80 27.24
CA GLU A 348 -13.08 4.54 27.89
C GLU A 348 -12.11 4.23 29.04
N PHE A 349 -10.82 4.47 28.81
CA PHE A 349 -9.80 4.29 29.84
C PHE A 349 -10.09 5.17 31.05
N MET A 350 -10.31 6.47 30.83
CA MET A 350 -10.62 7.44 31.90
C MET A 350 -11.92 7.11 32.63
N ALA A 351 -12.95 6.64 31.91
CA ALA A 351 -14.20 6.20 32.52
C ALA A 351 -14.00 5.00 33.47
N LYS A 352 -13.14 4.05 33.10
CA LYS A 352 -12.84 2.82 33.87
C LYS A 352 -11.92 3.04 35.07
N LEU A 353 -11.25 4.19 35.18
CA LEU A 353 -10.41 4.50 36.34
C LEU A 353 -11.24 4.55 37.64
N PRO A 354 -10.75 3.96 38.74
CA PRO A 354 -11.39 4.09 40.06
C PRO A 354 -11.53 5.55 40.50
N GLU A 355 -12.58 5.86 41.28
CA GLU A 355 -12.86 7.24 41.73
C GLU A 355 -11.74 7.88 42.55
N ASN A 356 -10.96 7.07 43.27
CA ASN A 356 -9.84 7.51 44.10
C ASN A 356 -8.50 7.55 43.35
N GLU A 357 -8.49 7.21 42.06
CA GLU A 357 -7.28 7.19 41.26
C GLU A 357 -7.20 8.41 40.34
N LYS A 358 -6.02 9.04 40.30
CA LYS A 358 -5.71 10.12 39.35
C LYS A 358 -4.53 9.74 38.48
N VAL A 359 -4.53 10.27 37.27
CA VAL A 359 -3.47 10.04 36.29
C VAL A 359 -2.76 11.34 35.91
N VAL A 360 -1.48 11.20 35.57
CA VAL A 360 -0.74 12.19 34.79
C VAL A 360 -0.96 11.85 33.33
N LEU A 361 -1.57 12.76 32.59
CA LEU A 361 -1.77 12.62 31.15
C LEU A 361 -0.59 13.26 30.41
N VAL A 362 -0.01 12.56 29.44
CA VAL A 362 1.06 13.08 28.58
C VAL A 362 0.60 12.98 27.13
N GLY A 363 0.49 14.12 26.45
CA GLY A 363 -0.03 14.23 25.10
C GLY A 363 1.03 14.81 24.18
N HIS A 364 1.33 14.12 23.09
CA HIS A 364 2.30 14.53 22.09
C HIS A 364 1.59 15.02 20.82
N SER A 365 2.05 16.13 20.23
CA SER A 365 1.50 16.65 18.96
C SER A 365 -0.03 16.84 19.02
N LEU A 366 -0.80 16.24 18.10
CA LEU A 366 -2.27 16.24 18.13
C LEU A 366 -2.85 15.68 19.45
N GLY A 367 -2.11 14.82 20.15
CA GLY A 367 -2.49 14.22 21.44
C GLY A 367 -2.80 15.23 22.54
N GLY A 368 -2.36 16.49 22.40
CA GLY A 368 -2.78 17.58 23.30
C GLY A 368 -4.29 17.84 23.27
N LEU A 369 -4.95 17.71 22.11
CA LEU A 369 -6.41 17.79 22.01
C LEU A 369 -7.07 16.59 22.71
N ASN A 370 -6.51 15.37 22.55
CA ASN A 370 -7.03 14.19 23.24
C ASN A 370 -7.06 14.42 24.76
N LEU A 371 -5.99 15.02 25.31
CA LEU A 371 -5.91 15.39 26.73
C LEU A 371 -6.98 16.42 27.10
N ALA A 372 -7.13 17.48 26.31
CA ALA A 372 -8.08 18.54 26.61
C ALA A 372 -9.52 18.03 26.73
N PHE A 373 -9.95 17.13 25.84
CA PHE A 373 -11.25 16.46 25.95
C PHE A 373 -11.35 15.57 27.20
N ALA A 374 -10.26 14.91 27.61
CA ALA A 374 -10.25 14.08 28.81
C ALA A 374 -10.34 14.93 30.08
N MET A 375 -9.65 16.07 30.10
CA MET A 375 -9.72 17.06 31.18
C MET A 375 -11.09 17.74 31.24
N GLU A 376 -11.71 18.01 30.10
CA GLU A 376 -13.08 18.51 30.07
C GLU A 376 -14.06 17.45 30.59
N LYS A 377 -13.91 16.18 30.25
CA LYS A 377 -14.87 15.14 30.66
C LYS A 377 -14.63 14.58 32.07
N PHE A 378 -13.38 14.50 32.52
CA PHE A 378 -12.96 13.88 33.77
C PHE A 378 -11.90 14.72 34.53
N PRO A 379 -12.14 16.02 34.79
CA PRO A 379 -11.16 16.89 35.42
C PRO A 379 -10.70 16.37 36.78
N GLU A 380 -11.58 15.71 37.53
CA GLU A 380 -11.29 15.15 38.85
C GLU A 380 -10.30 13.97 38.82
N LYS A 381 -10.19 13.27 37.69
CA LYS A 381 -9.32 12.09 37.50
C LYS A 381 -7.95 12.44 36.94
N VAL A 382 -7.68 13.71 36.62
CA VAL A 382 -6.39 14.15 36.07
C VAL A 382 -5.67 15.00 37.12
N SER A 383 -4.51 14.53 37.59
CA SER A 383 -3.69 15.33 38.52
C SER A 383 -2.84 16.37 37.78
N LEU A 384 -2.35 16.02 36.59
CA LEU A 384 -1.51 16.87 35.75
C LEU A 384 -1.67 16.50 34.27
N ALA A 385 -1.71 17.50 33.39
CA ALA A 385 -1.61 17.32 31.95
C ALA A 385 -0.28 17.91 31.42
N VAL A 386 0.52 17.07 30.77
CA VAL A 386 1.80 17.41 30.16
C VAL A 386 1.62 17.48 28.65
N PHE A 387 1.76 18.66 28.08
CA PHE A 387 1.72 18.91 26.64
C PHE A 387 3.15 18.87 26.09
N LEU A 388 3.47 17.86 25.27
CA LEU A 388 4.81 17.61 24.73
C LEU A 388 4.84 17.96 23.24
N THR A 389 5.43 19.11 22.88
CA THR A 389 5.34 19.69 21.52
C THR A 389 3.96 19.45 20.89
N ALA A 390 2.93 19.82 21.65
CA ALA A 390 1.55 19.43 21.42
C ALA A 390 0.65 20.64 21.18
N ILE A 391 -0.47 20.39 20.51
CA ILE A 391 -1.55 21.37 20.37
C ILE A 391 -2.12 21.66 21.76
N LEU A 392 -2.05 22.92 22.18
CA LEU A 392 -2.56 23.41 23.46
C LEU A 392 -3.80 24.27 23.20
N PRO A 393 -5.02 23.75 23.38
CA PRO A 393 -6.24 24.53 23.15
C PRO A 393 -6.53 25.50 24.31
N ASP A 394 -7.45 26.44 24.05
CA ASP A 394 -7.98 27.40 25.03
C ASP A 394 -9.47 27.18 25.31
N THR A 395 -10.04 27.99 26.19
CA THR A 395 -11.47 27.95 26.57
C THR A 395 -12.32 29.00 25.84
N VAL A 396 -11.71 29.85 25.02
CA VAL A 396 -12.35 30.99 24.34
C VAL A 396 -12.78 30.63 22.92
N HIS A 397 -11.97 29.88 22.20
CA HIS A 397 -12.14 29.52 20.80
C HIS A 397 -12.63 28.07 20.65
N GLN A 398 -12.96 27.69 19.41
CA GLN A 398 -13.30 26.30 19.11
C GLN A 398 -12.07 25.40 19.19
N PRO A 399 -12.21 24.11 19.50
CA PRO A 399 -11.09 23.17 19.56
C PRO A 399 -10.22 23.12 18.29
N SER A 400 -10.76 23.48 17.11
CA SER A 400 -9.99 23.55 15.86
C SER A 400 -9.04 24.74 15.76
N TYR A 401 -9.22 25.79 16.56
CA TYR A 401 -8.56 27.08 16.38
C TYR A 401 -7.02 26.98 16.32
N MET A 402 -6.42 26.17 17.19
CA MET A 402 -4.97 25.99 17.21
C MET A 402 -4.46 25.20 15.99
N LEU A 403 -5.27 24.31 15.42
CA LEU A 403 -4.95 23.60 14.17
C LEU A 403 -5.08 24.53 12.96
N GLU A 404 -6.06 25.43 12.96
CA GLU A 404 -6.19 26.46 11.93
C GLU A 404 -4.98 27.39 11.94
N LYS A 405 -4.53 27.82 13.14
CA LYS A 405 -3.28 28.59 13.29
C LYS A 405 -2.05 27.81 12.88
N PHE A 406 -1.98 26.54 13.20
CA PHE A 406 -0.93 25.66 12.71
C PHE A 406 -0.91 25.60 11.17
N ALA A 407 -2.07 25.50 10.51
CA ALA A 407 -2.16 25.48 9.05
C ALA A 407 -1.73 26.82 8.40
N GLU A 408 -1.94 27.96 9.08
CA GLU A 408 -1.52 29.28 8.58
C GLU A 408 0.01 29.47 8.55
N ILE A 409 0.71 28.90 9.54
CA ILE A 409 2.14 29.16 9.79
C ILE A 409 3.05 27.94 9.58
N GLY A 410 2.46 26.75 9.50
CA GLY A 410 3.16 25.49 9.33
C GLY A 410 3.69 25.30 7.91
N PRO A 411 4.13 24.08 7.57
CA PRO A 411 4.60 23.76 6.23
C PRO A 411 3.57 24.18 5.16
N LYS A 412 4.03 24.86 4.10
CA LYS A 412 3.18 25.29 2.97
C LYS A 412 3.50 24.47 1.73
N ASP A 413 2.47 24.07 1.00
CA ASP A 413 2.54 23.42 -0.31
C ASP A 413 3.71 22.41 -0.43
N GLU A 414 4.78 22.79 -1.13
CA GLU A 414 5.99 21.97 -1.38
C GLU A 414 6.70 21.49 -0.11
N GLU A 415 6.54 22.18 1.03
CA GLU A 415 7.14 21.77 2.30
C GLU A 415 6.51 20.51 2.91
N TRP A 416 5.32 20.11 2.44
CA TRP A 416 4.71 18.81 2.76
C TRP A 416 5.37 17.65 2.00
N GLN A 417 6.23 17.95 1.02
CA GLN A 417 7.00 16.99 0.25
C GLN A 417 6.13 15.86 -0.30
N ASP A 418 6.42 14.61 0.06
CA ASP A 418 5.71 13.41 -0.38
C ASP A 418 4.51 13.04 0.52
N THR A 419 4.04 13.97 1.36
CA THR A 419 2.81 13.79 2.13
C THR A 419 1.58 13.86 1.23
N LEU A 420 0.74 12.84 1.33
CA LEU A 420 -0.50 12.74 0.58
C LEU A 420 -1.70 13.17 1.43
N PHE A 421 -2.48 14.10 0.90
CA PHE A 421 -3.77 14.47 1.46
C PHE A 421 -4.87 13.85 0.59
N SER A 422 -5.75 13.06 1.21
CA SER A 422 -6.91 12.47 0.54
C SER A 422 -8.19 13.03 1.14
N PHE A 423 -9.11 13.43 0.27
CA PHE A 423 -10.37 14.05 0.66
C PHE A 423 -11.50 13.04 0.48
N HIS A 424 -12.13 12.69 1.60
CA HIS A 424 -13.23 11.74 1.67
C HIS A 424 -14.50 12.42 2.22
N GLY A 425 -15.62 11.69 2.21
CA GLY A 425 -16.90 12.19 2.73
C GLY A 425 -17.78 12.84 1.66
N THR A 426 -18.86 13.49 2.09
CA THR A 426 -19.75 14.24 1.20
C THR A 426 -19.39 15.73 1.25
N PRO A 427 -19.85 16.57 0.30
CA PRO A 427 -19.62 18.01 0.36
C PRO A 427 -20.08 18.66 1.67
N GLU A 428 -21.09 18.09 2.34
CA GLU A 428 -21.63 18.55 3.62
C GLU A 428 -20.85 18.04 4.84
N GLU A 429 -20.16 16.91 4.69
CA GLU A 429 -19.32 16.26 5.70
C GLU A 429 -17.95 15.86 5.13
N PRO A 430 -17.11 16.86 4.78
CA PRO A 430 -15.76 16.58 4.28
C PRO A 430 -14.90 15.97 5.38
N HIS A 431 -14.07 15.02 4.99
CA HIS A 431 -13.14 14.31 5.86
C HIS A 431 -11.77 14.22 5.20
N THR A 432 -10.84 15.02 5.71
CA THR A 432 -9.47 15.08 5.18
C THR A 432 -8.60 14.04 5.90
N CYS A 433 -8.02 13.12 5.14
CA CYS A 433 -7.02 12.16 5.62
C CYS A 433 -5.62 12.60 5.16
N VAL A 434 -4.62 12.34 6.01
CA VAL A 434 -3.22 12.67 5.74
C VAL A 434 -2.38 11.41 5.89
N HIS A 435 -1.56 11.14 4.88
CA HIS A 435 -0.54 10.10 4.89
C HIS A 435 0.83 10.75 4.70
N MET A 436 1.59 10.84 5.79
CA MET A 436 2.92 11.47 5.78
C MET A 436 3.91 10.57 5.04
N GLY A 437 4.55 11.10 4.00
CA GLY A 437 5.53 10.38 3.21
C GLY A 437 6.91 10.27 3.88
N PHE A 438 7.80 9.50 3.27
CA PHE A 438 9.15 9.24 3.78
C PHE A 438 10.01 10.50 3.83
N GLU A 439 10.05 11.29 2.76
CA GLU A 439 10.88 12.49 2.68
C GLU A 439 10.43 13.51 3.72
N PHE A 440 9.11 13.75 3.82
CA PHE A 440 8.56 14.64 4.84
C PHE A 440 8.96 14.19 6.23
N MET A 441 8.76 12.91 6.54
CA MET A 441 9.01 12.33 7.86
C MET A 441 10.48 12.43 8.26
N LYS A 442 11.38 12.10 7.33
CA LYS A 442 12.83 12.18 7.51
C LYS A 442 13.30 13.62 7.73
N CYS A 443 12.82 14.57 6.92
CA CYS A 443 13.34 15.93 6.90
C CYS A 443 12.79 16.82 8.01
N LYS A 444 11.56 16.54 8.50
CA LYS A 444 10.88 17.41 9.46
C LYS A 444 10.77 16.73 10.84
N PRO A 445 9.86 15.76 11.09
CA PRO A 445 9.67 15.23 12.44
C PRO A 445 10.79 14.32 12.96
N PHE A 446 11.61 13.69 12.11
CA PHE A 446 12.63 12.71 12.52
C PHE A 446 14.07 13.13 12.23
N HIS A 447 14.33 14.41 11.92
CA HIS A 447 15.66 14.83 11.47
C HIS A 447 16.78 14.70 12.53
N LEU A 448 16.46 14.53 13.82
CA LEU A 448 17.42 14.19 14.88
C LEU A 448 17.25 12.76 15.41
N SER A 449 16.21 12.05 14.97
CA SER A 449 15.93 10.68 15.34
C SER A 449 16.83 9.71 14.58
N SER A 450 17.02 8.50 15.12
CA SER A 450 17.85 7.48 14.47
C SER A 450 17.19 6.97 13.18
N ALA A 451 18.01 6.46 12.25
CA ALA A 451 17.51 5.83 11.03
C ALA A 451 16.64 4.61 11.33
N GLU A 452 16.94 3.89 12.42
CA GLU A 452 16.16 2.75 12.91
C GLU A 452 14.77 3.18 13.38
N ASP A 453 14.64 4.30 14.09
CA ASP A 453 13.33 4.82 14.51
C ASP A 453 12.52 5.34 13.32
N LEU A 454 13.17 5.99 12.35
CA LEU A 454 12.52 6.40 11.10
C LEU A 454 12.02 5.17 10.32
N ALA A 455 12.86 4.14 10.17
CA ALA A 455 12.47 2.90 9.50
C ALA A 455 11.31 2.20 10.21
N LEU A 456 11.37 2.11 11.55
CA LEU A 456 10.29 1.58 12.36
C LEU A 456 9.00 2.39 12.16
N GLN A 457 9.09 3.71 12.15
CA GLN A 457 7.95 4.58 11.88
C GLN A 457 7.37 4.38 10.48
N MET A 458 8.19 4.14 9.46
CA MET A 458 7.70 3.88 8.09
C MET A 458 6.99 2.53 7.99
N LEU A 459 7.54 1.50 8.62
CA LEU A 459 6.88 0.18 8.72
C LEU A 459 5.54 0.26 9.47
N LEU A 460 5.45 1.18 10.44
CA LEU A 460 4.29 1.41 11.29
C LEU A 460 3.63 2.77 11.00
N ASN A 461 3.58 3.17 9.73
CA ASN A 461 2.84 4.37 9.32
C ASN A 461 1.40 4.00 8.93
N ARG A 462 0.44 4.84 9.32
CA ARG A 462 -0.96 4.78 8.86
C ARG A 462 -1.43 6.18 8.50
N PRO A 463 -2.39 6.30 7.57
CA PRO A 463 -3.08 7.56 7.38
C PRO A 463 -3.82 7.97 8.67
N GLY A 464 -3.79 9.26 8.98
CA GLY A 464 -4.51 9.89 10.08
C GLY A 464 -5.38 11.04 9.61
N SER A 465 -5.92 11.82 10.53
CA SER A 465 -6.63 13.07 10.23
C SER A 465 -6.33 14.11 11.32
N LEU A 466 -6.42 15.39 10.96
CA LEU A 466 -6.41 16.49 11.92
C LEU A 466 -7.82 16.82 12.43
N PHE A 467 -8.87 16.25 11.84
CA PHE A 467 -10.27 16.40 12.25
C PHE A 467 -10.75 17.87 12.38
N VAL A 468 -10.17 18.78 11.61
CA VAL A 468 -10.45 20.23 11.70
C VAL A 468 -11.95 20.50 11.55
N GLU A 469 -12.60 19.81 10.62
CA GLU A 469 -14.02 19.94 10.32
C GLU A 469 -14.90 19.51 11.50
N SER A 470 -14.57 18.38 12.14
CA SER A 470 -15.27 17.91 13.34
C SER A 470 -15.01 18.82 14.55
N LEU A 471 -13.78 19.29 14.72
CA LEU A 471 -13.35 20.10 15.86
C LEU A 471 -13.92 21.53 15.79
N SER A 472 -14.11 22.09 14.60
CA SER A 472 -14.72 23.42 14.42
C SER A 472 -16.19 23.47 14.87
N LYS A 473 -16.87 22.32 14.84
CA LYS A 473 -18.25 22.11 15.28
C LYS A 473 -18.36 21.61 16.73
N ALA A 474 -17.24 21.23 17.35
CA ALA A 474 -17.22 20.73 18.72
C ALA A 474 -17.56 21.85 19.73
N LYS A 475 -17.95 21.44 20.95
CA LYS A 475 -18.15 22.40 22.04
C LYS A 475 -16.80 22.92 22.53
N LYS A 476 -16.76 24.19 22.91
CA LYS A 476 -15.60 24.81 23.55
C LYS A 476 -15.31 24.14 24.89
N PHE A 477 -14.04 24.15 25.25
CA PHE A 477 -13.60 23.77 26.60
C PHE A 477 -14.00 24.85 27.60
N THR A 478 -14.18 24.47 28.86
CA THR A 478 -14.64 25.39 29.92
C THR A 478 -13.54 25.64 30.94
N ASP A 479 -13.54 26.84 31.54
CA ASP A 479 -12.61 27.19 32.62
C ASP A 479 -12.86 26.31 33.85
N GLU A 480 -14.13 25.98 34.11
CA GLU A 480 -14.53 25.17 35.26
C GLU A 480 -14.07 23.71 35.17
N ARG A 481 -13.82 23.19 33.96
CA ARG A 481 -13.45 21.78 33.74
C ARG A 481 -12.05 21.67 33.16
N TYR A 482 -11.87 21.83 31.85
CA TYR A 482 -10.54 21.83 31.23
C TYR A 482 -9.57 22.83 31.90
N GLY A 483 -10.04 24.05 32.15
CA GLY A 483 -9.25 25.11 32.76
C GLY A 483 -8.76 24.79 34.17
N SER A 484 -9.51 23.98 34.91
CA SER A 484 -9.24 23.62 36.31
C SER A 484 -8.06 22.66 36.51
N VAL A 485 -7.72 21.86 35.48
CA VAL A 485 -6.66 20.86 35.57
C VAL A 485 -5.29 21.54 35.40
N PRO A 486 -4.28 21.23 36.25
CA PRO A 486 -2.92 21.71 36.08
C PRO A 486 -2.33 21.32 34.71
N ARG A 487 -1.82 22.31 33.97
CA ARG A 487 -1.16 22.10 32.68
C ARG A 487 0.29 22.53 32.75
N VAL A 488 1.17 21.74 32.15
CA VAL A 488 2.60 22.05 31.94
C VAL A 488 2.96 21.73 30.49
N TYR A 489 4.03 22.34 29.99
CA TYR A 489 4.44 22.18 28.60
C TYR A 489 5.92 21.79 28.50
N ILE A 490 6.26 20.91 27.56
CA ILE A 490 7.64 20.58 27.18
C ILE A 490 7.84 21.01 25.74
N VAL A 491 8.67 22.04 25.54
CA VAL A 491 9.04 22.58 24.23
C VAL A 491 10.18 21.76 23.65
N CYS A 492 10.03 21.32 22.39
CA CYS A 492 11.12 20.72 21.62
C CYS A 492 11.78 21.80 20.77
N THR A 493 13.00 22.21 21.11
CA THR A 493 13.61 23.43 20.54
C THR A 493 14.05 23.28 19.08
N GLU A 494 14.31 22.04 18.64
CA GLU A 494 14.74 21.73 17.28
C GLU A 494 13.57 21.23 16.41
N ASP A 495 12.32 21.33 16.88
CA ASP A 495 11.15 20.84 16.14
C ASP A 495 10.94 21.62 14.83
N LEU A 496 11.10 20.94 13.68
CA LEU A 496 10.91 21.51 12.34
C LEU A 496 9.49 21.32 11.78
N MET A 497 8.61 20.59 12.49
CA MET A 497 7.21 20.42 12.11
C MET A 497 6.32 21.41 12.86
N MET A 498 6.45 21.46 14.19
CA MET A 498 5.78 22.40 15.07
C MET A 498 6.83 23.32 15.68
N LEU A 499 7.19 24.39 14.96
CA LEU A 499 8.31 25.27 15.34
C LEU A 499 8.22 25.73 16.80
N ALA A 500 9.37 25.78 17.48
CA ALA A 500 9.44 26.23 18.87
C ALA A 500 8.84 27.64 19.08
N SER A 501 8.91 28.51 18.07
CA SER A 501 8.23 29.81 18.08
C SER A 501 6.71 29.68 18.18
N PHE A 502 6.11 28.72 17.47
CA PHE A 502 4.68 28.45 17.57
C PHE A 502 4.30 27.76 18.87
N GLN A 503 5.11 26.81 19.35
CA GLN A 503 4.91 26.20 20.68
C GLN A 503 4.87 27.28 21.77
N ARG A 504 5.83 28.22 21.77
CA ARG A 504 5.87 29.35 22.70
C ARG A 504 4.69 30.30 22.52
N TRP A 505 4.29 30.58 21.28
CA TRP A 505 3.10 31.39 21.02
C TRP A 505 1.83 30.78 21.63
N MET A 506 1.60 29.47 21.49
CA MET A 506 0.46 28.79 22.12
C MET A 506 0.52 28.90 23.66
N ILE A 507 1.71 28.76 24.24
CA ILE A 507 1.93 28.91 25.69
C ILE A 507 1.57 30.33 26.16
N GLU A 508 2.02 31.35 25.43
CA GLU A 508 1.74 32.75 25.73
C GLU A 508 0.25 33.08 25.68
N GLN A 509 -0.50 32.47 24.74
CA GLN A 509 -1.95 32.68 24.64
C GLN A 509 -2.73 32.00 25.76
N ASN A 510 -2.32 30.78 26.17
CA ASN A 510 -3.20 29.89 26.94
C ASN A 510 -2.77 29.66 28.38
N GLY A 511 -1.52 29.99 28.70
CA GLY A 511 -0.94 29.86 30.03
C GLY A 511 -0.76 28.40 30.50
N VAL A 512 0.42 28.10 31.02
CA VAL A 512 0.73 26.83 31.71
C VAL A 512 1.49 27.13 33.00
N LYS A 513 1.49 26.18 33.94
CA LYS A 513 2.16 26.34 35.25
C LYS A 513 3.68 26.40 35.13
N GLU A 514 4.24 25.57 34.25
CA GLU A 514 5.67 25.44 34.05
C GLU A 514 5.95 24.98 32.62
N VAL A 515 7.05 25.47 32.07
CA VAL A 515 7.57 25.10 30.75
C VAL A 515 8.97 24.53 30.95
N MET A 516 9.23 23.37 30.38
CA MET A 516 10.59 22.85 30.19
C MET A 516 10.93 22.87 28.70
N GLU A 517 12.20 23.04 28.36
CA GLU A 517 12.67 22.96 26.98
C GLU A 517 13.71 21.85 26.85
N ILE A 518 13.64 21.07 25.77
CA ILE A 518 14.59 19.99 25.45
C ILE A 518 15.07 20.12 24.00
N PRO A 519 16.36 19.83 23.70
CA PRO A 519 16.92 19.89 22.35
C PRO A 519 16.53 18.64 21.54
N ALA A 520 15.27 18.57 21.13
CA ALA A 520 14.68 17.45 20.42
C ALA A 520 14.00 17.88 19.12
N ASP A 521 13.93 16.96 18.16
CA ASP A 521 13.04 17.08 17.00
C ASP A 521 11.57 16.92 17.41
N HIS A 522 10.65 16.81 16.44
CA HIS A 522 9.23 16.60 16.75
C HIS A 522 8.98 15.28 17.49
N MET A 523 9.94 14.35 17.52
CA MET A 523 9.81 13.03 18.11
C MET A 523 10.78 12.85 19.31
N PRO A 524 10.63 13.62 20.40
CA PRO A 524 11.49 13.54 21.59
C PRO A 524 11.46 12.16 22.27
N VAL A 525 10.40 11.38 22.03
CA VAL A 525 10.30 9.98 22.43
C VAL A 525 11.37 9.08 21.78
N PHE A 526 11.99 9.52 20.69
CA PHE A 526 13.03 8.82 19.95
C PHE A 526 14.38 9.53 20.00
N SER A 527 14.41 10.83 19.75
CA SER A 527 15.64 11.64 19.69
C SER A 527 16.27 11.87 21.05
N THR A 528 15.47 12.15 22.10
CA THR A 528 15.98 12.44 23.46
C THR A 528 15.18 11.75 24.59
N PRO A 529 14.93 10.43 24.53
CA PRO A 529 14.02 9.74 25.45
C PRO A 529 14.41 9.83 26.93
N ALA A 530 15.71 9.90 27.25
CA ALA A 530 16.17 9.99 28.63
C ALA A 530 15.88 11.36 29.25
N GLU A 531 16.13 12.44 28.50
CA GLU A 531 15.86 13.81 28.93
C GLU A 531 14.35 14.04 29.04
N LEU A 532 13.58 13.55 28.07
CA LEU A 532 12.12 13.57 28.13
C LEU A 532 11.59 12.87 29.39
N CYS A 533 12.08 11.68 29.73
CA CYS A 533 11.68 10.98 30.96
C CYS A 533 12.01 11.81 32.20
N HIS A 534 13.20 12.42 32.25
CA HIS A 534 13.59 13.28 33.36
C HIS A 534 12.62 14.46 33.53
N SER A 535 12.29 15.17 32.45
CA SER A 535 11.35 16.28 32.46
C SER A 535 9.95 15.86 32.91
N ILE A 536 9.43 14.73 32.40
CA ILE A 536 8.11 14.22 32.81
C ILE A 536 8.08 13.91 34.31
N LEU A 537 9.11 13.22 34.82
CA LEU A 537 9.21 12.87 36.25
C LEU A 537 9.35 14.10 37.14
N GLU A 538 10.13 15.10 36.71
CA GLU A 538 10.29 16.35 37.45
C GLU A 538 8.98 17.12 37.55
N LEU A 539 8.28 17.30 36.42
CA LEU A 539 7.00 18.01 36.36
C LEU A 539 5.92 17.28 37.16
N ALA A 540 5.85 15.95 37.03
CA ALA A 540 4.92 15.13 37.81
C ALA A 540 5.17 15.28 39.31
N ARG A 541 6.43 15.21 39.76
CA ARG A 541 6.77 15.38 41.17
C ARG A 541 6.40 16.78 41.71
N LYS A 542 6.47 17.81 40.89
CA LYS A 542 6.15 19.20 41.30
C LYS A 542 4.65 19.48 41.32
N HIS A 543 3.89 18.94 40.37
CA HIS A 543 2.54 19.43 40.05
C HIS A 543 1.42 18.38 40.08
N ALA A 544 1.72 17.08 40.24
CA ALA A 544 0.75 15.99 40.13
C ALA A 544 0.35 15.35 41.48
#